data_AF-A0A6P5G4R5-F1
#
_entry.id   AF-A0A6P5G4R5-F1
#
_cell.length_a   1.000
_cell.length_b   1.000
_cell.length_c   1.000
_cell.angle_alpha   90.00
_cell.angle_beta   90.00
_cell.angle_gamma   90.00
#
_symmetry.space_group_name_H-M   'P 1'
#
loop_
_entity.id
_entity.type
_entity.pdbx_description
1 polymer ?
#
loop_
_entity_poly.entity_id
_entity_poly.type
_entity_poly.pdbx_seq_one_letter_code
_entity_poly.pdbx_strand_id
1 'polypeptide(L)'
;MATTTTTLGRGGEWEFHLRSLSANSRDSSAASDPASDPYLLQSVRKIYEICKESGSEELVARAYPHMNKLFQRCVSALPQSLSSNGVLLLTILQFFLDFGEVVLHDADASLRAFFRSCLSREFADPVVAEHALEFLNVNTAKILRSHPSILPQFFPLLLKLIAWNGERLEKTFSALLPAMMSTGSFLPLFPSLVDLPILVVALEKVEKNSGTLIGSSIASIQKSTAPEMLLALMDEAYTGSTIEDRGGDSGSDDNNTIDISDPVFLELLKDENDGIAERHWTSPAMATTLQAAATSPKSDRLKQALQMAPRFLALFFEIALRDVSNSLLCALIPLVMSRYDTMFPDKVFSFEVRKRLSDFMLAVFQRSPDCIALLKKPIINRLGEAYNSPAKMELALHLCWAIGEHGAGGTSHKDVARELFENLELLLYENLSSSRVGSSQDMDSKGSSFRKSSQSRLLCFVVTAIAKLATCHHELLPRARVSLAKVARSRISDKRVCSRACDFLGLMNEPAISLSVLGPPSGGVKGPGIVNWNEGGSKMIANIPFYILNEQEGPPFHDFSFSDILPGQSAPPFL
;
A
#
# COMPACT_ATOMS: atom_id res chain seq x y z
N MET A 1 -56.58 -32.21 -7.93
CA MET A 1 -55.70 -33.33 -8.35
C MET A 1 -54.71 -32.86 -9.42
N ALA A 2 -53.82 -31.91 -9.07
CA ALA A 2 -52.79 -31.41 -9.99
C ALA A 2 -51.58 -30.86 -9.19
N THR A 3 -51.12 -31.60 -8.18
CA THR A 3 -49.99 -31.20 -7.32
C THR A 3 -49.01 -32.33 -7.01
N THR A 4 -49.21 -33.54 -7.56
CA THR A 4 -48.45 -34.74 -7.18
C THR A 4 -47.47 -35.25 -8.22
N THR A 5 -47.38 -34.64 -9.40
CA THR A 5 -46.49 -35.10 -10.50
C THR A 5 -45.12 -34.41 -10.52
N THR A 6 -44.93 -33.28 -9.85
CA THR A 6 -43.63 -32.57 -9.79
C THR A 6 -42.69 -33.12 -8.71
N THR A 7 -43.21 -33.79 -7.68
CA THR A 7 -42.41 -34.32 -6.56
C THR A 7 -41.71 -35.65 -6.89
N LEU A 8 -42.28 -36.47 -7.78
CA LEU A 8 -41.73 -37.79 -8.11
C LEU A 8 -40.47 -37.73 -8.98
N GLY A 9 -40.37 -36.75 -9.89
CA GLY A 9 -39.16 -36.52 -10.71
C GLY A 9 -37.98 -35.96 -9.89
N ARG A 10 -38.28 -35.11 -8.90
CA ARG A 10 -37.29 -34.43 -8.06
C ARG A 10 -36.59 -35.37 -7.07
N GLY A 11 -37.30 -36.40 -6.59
CA GLY A 11 -36.71 -37.45 -5.75
C GLY A 11 -35.69 -38.32 -6.49
N GLY A 12 -35.96 -38.65 -7.76
CA GLY A 12 -35.04 -39.43 -8.60
C GLY A 12 -33.78 -38.64 -8.98
N GLU A 13 -33.92 -37.35 -9.27
CA GLU A 13 -32.81 -36.44 -9.56
C GLU A 13 -31.90 -36.23 -8.34
N TRP A 14 -32.49 -36.03 -7.15
CA TRP A 14 -31.75 -35.97 -5.88
C TRP A 14 -30.90 -37.22 -5.65
N GLU A 15 -31.50 -38.41 -5.78
CA GLU A 15 -30.76 -39.65 -5.55
C GLU A 15 -29.64 -39.87 -6.56
N PHE A 16 -29.84 -39.48 -7.82
CA PHE A 16 -28.80 -39.56 -8.84
C PHE A 16 -27.58 -38.71 -8.45
N HIS A 17 -27.79 -37.44 -8.11
CA HIS A 17 -26.70 -36.56 -7.70
C HIS A 17 -26.06 -37.01 -6.38
N LEU A 18 -26.85 -37.47 -5.40
CA LEU A 18 -26.32 -37.97 -4.14
C LEU A 18 -25.44 -39.22 -4.33
N ARG A 19 -25.82 -40.12 -5.26
CA ARG A 19 -25.00 -41.27 -5.62
C ARG A 19 -23.69 -40.86 -6.29
N SER A 20 -23.71 -39.85 -7.16
CA SER A 20 -22.50 -39.30 -7.79
C SER A 20 -21.53 -38.73 -6.74
N LEU A 21 -22.04 -37.94 -5.77
CA LEU A 21 -21.23 -37.45 -4.66
C LEU A 21 -20.71 -38.61 -3.79
N SER A 22 -21.55 -39.59 -3.50
CA SER A 22 -21.13 -40.75 -2.70
C SER A 22 -20.00 -41.53 -3.39
N ALA A 23 -20.05 -41.72 -4.70
CA ALA A 23 -19.02 -42.44 -5.45
C ALA A 23 -17.68 -41.68 -5.40
N ASN A 24 -17.71 -40.37 -5.58
CA ASN A 24 -16.52 -39.50 -5.51
C ASN A 24 -16.03 -39.23 -4.07
N SER A 25 -16.83 -39.51 -3.05
CA SER A 25 -16.44 -39.38 -1.63
C SER A 25 -15.74 -40.61 -1.04
N ARG A 26 -15.58 -41.71 -1.79
CA ARG A 26 -14.96 -42.94 -1.30
C ARG A 26 -13.44 -42.84 -1.35
N ASP A 27 -12.79 -43.09 -0.20
CA ASP A 27 -11.34 -43.23 -0.10
C ASP A 27 -10.93 -44.57 -0.70
N SER A 28 -10.43 -44.56 -1.93
CA SER A 28 -9.77 -45.72 -2.54
C SER A 28 -8.56 -45.24 -3.31
N SER A 29 -7.45 -45.97 -3.20
CA SER A 29 -6.19 -45.67 -3.91
C SER A 29 -6.32 -45.70 -5.43
N ALA A 30 -7.43 -46.23 -5.96
CA ALA A 30 -7.80 -46.25 -7.37
C ALA A 30 -8.87 -45.19 -7.74
N ALA A 31 -9.31 -44.35 -6.80
CA ALA A 31 -10.34 -43.35 -7.07
C ALA A 31 -9.73 -42.15 -7.82
N SER A 32 -10.31 -41.81 -8.98
CA SER A 32 -9.93 -40.63 -9.78
C SER A 32 -10.00 -39.34 -8.97
N ASP A 33 -9.12 -38.38 -9.27
CA ASP A 33 -9.16 -37.03 -8.69
C ASP A 33 -10.57 -36.43 -8.85
N PRO A 34 -11.20 -35.92 -7.78
CA PRO A 34 -12.53 -35.31 -7.86
C PRO A 34 -12.68 -34.27 -8.98
N ALA A 35 -11.62 -33.50 -9.25
CA ALA A 35 -11.64 -32.49 -10.32
C ALA A 35 -11.59 -33.07 -11.75
N SER A 36 -11.34 -34.36 -11.91
CA SER A 36 -11.39 -35.05 -13.21
C SER A 36 -12.81 -35.44 -13.65
N ASP A 37 -13.80 -35.41 -12.75
CA ASP A 37 -15.20 -35.70 -13.07
C ASP A 37 -15.97 -34.39 -13.39
N PRO A 38 -16.28 -34.11 -14.67
CA PRO A 38 -16.97 -32.87 -15.06
C PRO A 38 -18.42 -32.81 -14.53
N TYR A 39 -19.03 -33.94 -14.20
CA TYR A 39 -20.41 -34.01 -13.68
C TYR A 39 -20.50 -33.79 -12.18
N LEU A 40 -19.37 -33.87 -11.46
CA LEU A 40 -19.35 -33.72 -10.01
C LEU A 40 -19.71 -32.30 -9.58
N LEU A 41 -19.13 -31.28 -10.21
CA LEU A 41 -19.45 -29.87 -9.93
C LEU A 41 -20.94 -29.59 -10.15
N GLN A 42 -21.51 -30.09 -11.25
CA GLN A 42 -22.93 -29.94 -11.53
C GLN A 42 -23.80 -30.64 -10.48
N SER A 43 -23.39 -31.83 -10.03
CA SER A 43 -24.11 -32.58 -9.00
C SER A 43 -24.09 -31.88 -7.64
N VAL A 44 -22.95 -31.27 -7.26
CA VAL A 44 -22.86 -30.46 -6.04
C VAL A 44 -23.78 -29.23 -6.13
N ARG A 45 -23.77 -28.52 -7.27
CA ARG A 45 -24.66 -27.37 -7.51
C ARG A 45 -26.13 -27.75 -7.44
N LYS A 46 -26.53 -28.87 -8.06
CA LYS A 46 -27.93 -29.34 -8.00
C LYS A 46 -28.37 -29.76 -6.62
N ILE A 47 -27.52 -30.43 -5.85
CA ILE A 47 -27.84 -30.75 -4.45
C ILE A 47 -28.01 -29.47 -3.63
N TYR A 48 -27.13 -28.48 -3.81
CA TYR A 48 -27.26 -27.18 -3.16
C TYR A 48 -28.60 -26.50 -3.50
N GLU A 49 -28.97 -26.44 -4.79
CA GLU A 49 -30.24 -25.86 -5.24
C GLU A 49 -31.45 -26.60 -4.64
N ILE A 50 -31.45 -27.94 -4.66
CA ILE A 50 -32.55 -28.73 -4.09
C ILE A 50 -32.68 -28.47 -2.57
N CYS A 51 -31.57 -28.40 -1.83
CA CYS A 51 -31.59 -28.07 -0.40
C CYS A 51 -32.14 -26.66 -0.16
N LYS A 52 -31.72 -25.69 -0.97
CA LYS A 52 -32.15 -24.28 -0.86
C LYS A 52 -33.63 -24.10 -1.17
N GLU A 53 -34.14 -24.77 -2.20
CA GLU A 53 -35.53 -24.65 -2.63
C GLU A 53 -36.50 -25.44 -1.75
N SER A 54 -36.04 -26.55 -1.13
CA SER A 54 -36.89 -27.38 -0.26
C SER A 54 -36.93 -26.88 1.19
N GLY A 55 -35.88 -26.22 1.67
CA GLY A 55 -35.76 -25.79 3.07
C GLY A 55 -35.80 -26.95 4.08
N SER A 56 -35.60 -28.19 3.63
CA SER A 56 -35.69 -29.39 4.48
C SER A 56 -34.36 -29.65 5.17
N GLU A 57 -34.36 -29.55 6.50
CA GLU A 57 -33.18 -29.87 7.34
C GLU A 57 -32.74 -31.34 7.17
N GLU A 58 -33.65 -32.26 6.89
CA GLU A 58 -33.33 -33.68 6.66
C GLU A 58 -32.50 -33.89 5.39
N LEU A 59 -32.81 -33.17 4.30
CA LEU A 59 -32.06 -33.26 3.05
C LEU A 59 -30.65 -32.69 3.23
N VAL A 60 -30.52 -31.59 3.98
CA VAL A 60 -29.23 -30.99 4.34
C VAL A 60 -28.40 -31.98 5.16
N ALA A 61 -28.98 -32.57 6.22
CA ALA A 61 -28.31 -33.55 7.06
C ALA A 61 -27.85 -34.79 6.28
N ARG A 62 -28.60 -35.21 5.26
CA ARG A 62 -28.25 -36.34 4.39
C ARG A 62 -27.17 -36.01 3.37
N ALA A 63 -27.12 -34.78 2.85
CA ALA A 63 -26.08 -34.35 1.91
C ALA A 63 -24.75 -34.01 2.59
N TYR A 64 -24.78 -33.46 3.81
CA TYR A 64 -23.60 -32.94 4.50
C TYR A 64 -22.44 -33.94 4.63
N PRO A 65 -22.63 -35.21 5.05
CA PRO A 65 -21.51 -36.15 5.19
C PRO A 65 -20.77 -36.39 3.88
N HIS A 66 -21.47 -36.37 2.74
CA HIS A 66 -20.87 -36.52 1.42
C HIS A 66 -20.11 -35.26 1.01
N MET A 67 -20.68 -34.07 1.26
CA MET A 67 -20.03 -32.78 1.01
C MET A 67 -18.74 -32.62 1.83
N ASN A 68 -18.79 -32.95 3.13
CA ASN A 68 -17.63 -32.83 4.02
C ASN A 68 -16.51 -33.79 3.62
N LYS A 69 -16.82 -35.07 3.33
CA LYS A 69 -15.81 -36.02 2.85
C LYS A 69 -15.19 -35.57 1.54
N LEU A 70 -16.01 -35.09 0.60
CA LEU A 70 -15.52 -34.58 -0.67
C LEU A 70 -14.61 -33.36 -0.48
N PHE A 71 -14.99 -32.43 0.40
CA PHE A 71 -14.19 -31.27 0.77
C PHE A 71 -12.82 -31.67 1.32
N GLN A 72 -12.78 -32.57 2.31
CA GLN A 72 -11.52 -33.03 2.90
C GLN A 72 -10.62 -33.73 1.87
N ARG A 73 -11.21 -34.53 0.99
CA ARG A 73 -10.48 -35.20 -0.10
C ARG A 73 -9.85 -34.19 -1.06
N CYS A 74 -10.60 -33.19 -1.51
CA CYS A 74 -10.10 -32.12 -2.38
C CYS A 74 -9.03 -31.26 -1.71
N VAL A 75 -9.17 -30.93 -0.42
CA VAL A 75 -8.15 -30.18 0.34
C VAL A 75 -6.86 -30.99 0.52
N SER A 76 -6.97 -32.30 0.71
CA SER A 76 -5.83 -33.22 0.86
C SER A 76 -5.17 -33.64 -0.45
N ALA A 77 -5.76 -33.30 -1.60
CA ALA A 77 -5.30 -33.73 -2.91
C ALA A 77 -3.87 -33.23 -3.20
N LEU A 78 -3.01 -34.14 -3.66
CA LEU A 78 -1.59 -33.91 -3.86
C LEU A 78 -1.33 -32.81 -4.92
N PRO A 79 -0.26 -32.00 -4.80
CA PRO A 79 0.16 -30.97 -5.78
C PRO A 79 0.20 -31.37 -7.25
N GLN A 80 0.27 -32.66 -7.56
CA GLN A 80 0.44 -33.21 -8.90
C GLN A 80 -0.87 -33.37 -9.70
N SER A 81 -2.03 -33.04 -9.14
CA SER A 81 -3.30 -33.08 -9.87
C SER A 81 -3.34 -31.99 -10.95
N LEU A 82 -3.47 -32.37 -12.22
CA LEU A 82 -3.61 -31.46 -13.36
C LEU A 82 -4.95 -30.69 -13.37
N SER A 83 -5.94 -31.15 -12.61
CA SER A 83 -7.28 -30.58 -12.57
C SER A 83 -7.51 -29.69 -11.35
N SER A 84 -8.07 -28.49 -11.56
CA SER A 84 -8.28 -27.50 -10.50
C SER A 84 -9.49 -27.84 -9.64
N ASN A 85 -9.28 -27.91 -8.32
CA ASN A 85 -10.34 -28.23 -7.36
C ASN A 85 -11.05 -26.96 -6.82
N GLY A 86 -10.52 -25.77 -7.13
CA GLY A 86 -10.99 -24.51 -6.54
C GLY A 86 -12.47 -24.22 -6.69
N VAL A 87 -13.03 -24.34 -7.91
CA VAL A 87 -14.45 -24.03 -8.16
C VAL A 87 -15.38 -25.02 -7.44
N LEU A 88 -14.98 -26.29 -7.35
CA LEU A 88 -15.71 -27.32 -6.61
C LEU A 88 -15.71 -27.01 -5.11
N LEU A 89 -14.53 -26.72 -4.54
CA LEU A 89 -14.39 -26.36 -3.13
C LEU A 89 -15.19 -25.10 -2.77
N LEU A 90 -15.18 -24.07 -3.62
CA LEU A 90 -16.00 -22.86 -3.42
C LEU A 90 -17.51 -23.17 -3.39
N THR A 91 -17.97 -24.08 -4.25
CA THR A 91 -19.38 -24.50 -4.26
C THR A 91 -19.75 -25.26 -2.98
N ILE A 92 -18.85 -26.10 -2.47
CA ILE A 92 -19.05 -26.80 -1.19
C ILE A 92 -18.99 -25.82 -0.01
N LEU A 93 -18.11 -24.82 -0.04
CA LEU A 93 -18.05 -23.76 0.98
C LEU A 93 -19.33 -22.94 1.01
N GLN A 94 -19.93 -22.65 -0.14
CA GLN A 94 -21.24 -21.98 -0.19
C GLN A 94 -22.31 -22.81 0.54
N PHE A 95 -22.30 -24.13 0.37
CA PHE A 95 -23.18 -25.03 1.11
C PHE A 95 -22.92 -24.95 2.63
N PHE A 96 -21.65 -24.96 3.07
CA PHE A 96 -21.32 -24.82 4.50
C PHE A 96 -21.72 -23.46 5.08
N LEU A 97 -21.58 -22.37 4.33
CA LEU A 97 -21.99 -21.04 4.80
C LEU A 97 -23.50 -20.87 4.90
N ASP A 98 -24.27 -21.50 4.01
CA ASP A 98 -25.72 -21.36 3.97
C ASP A 98 -26.44 -22.34 4.91
N PHE A 99 -25.89 -23.54 5.10
CA PHE A 99 -26.54 -24.62 5.84
C PHE A 99 -25.77 -25.11 7.06
N GLY A 100 -24.59 -24.54 7.36
CA GLY A 100 -23.72 -25.00 8.44
C GLY A 100 -24.37 -25.03 9.81
N GLU A 101 -25.26 -24.08 10.10
CA GLU A 101 -25.98 -24.04 11.40
C GLU A 101 -26.90 -25.26 11.60
N VAL A 102 -27.53 -25.75 10.54
CA VAL A 102 -28.44 -26.92 10.59
C VAL A 102 -27.69 -28.19 11.02
N VAL A 103 -26.42 -28.29 10.63
CA VAL A 103 -25.57 -29.47 10.86
C VAL A 103 -24.48 -29.23 11.89
N LEU A 104 -24.51 -28.08 12.58
CA LEU A 104 -23.50 -27.65 13.55
C LEU A 104 -22.05 -27.69 12.98
N HIS A 105 -21.91 -27.38 11.69
CA HIS A 105 -20.62 -27.35 11.02
C HIS A 105 -19.93 -26.00 11.22
N ASP A 106 -18.68 -26.03 11.67
CA ASP A 106 -17.83 -24.84 11.74
C ASP A 106 -17.22 -24.51 10.38
N ALA A 107 -17.75 -23.46 9.75
CA ALA A 107 -17.24 -22.99 8.46
C ALA A 107 -15.85 -22.34 8.56
N ASP A 108 -15.38 -21.88 9.73
CA ASP A 108 -14.06 -21.24 9.91
C ASP A 108 -12.93 -22.19 9.50
N ALA A 109 -12.94 -23.42 10.03
CA ALA A 109 -11.94 -24.43 9.72
C ALA A 109 -11.91 -24.76 8.22
N SER A 110 -13.08 -24.88 7.59
CA SER A 110 -13.20 -25.14 6.15
C SER A 110 -12.70 -23.97 5.31
N LEU A 111 -13.09 -22.73 5.64
CA LEU A 111 -12.61 -21.55 4.92
C LEU A 111 -11.08 -21.44 5.03
N ARG A 112 -10.52 -21.59 6.23
CA ARG A 112 -9.07 -21.59 6.44
C ARG A 112 -8.36 -22.69 5.66
N ALA A 113 -8.92 -23.89 5.61
CA ALA A 113 -8.38 -25.00 4.83
C ALA A 113 -8.37 -24.66 3.32
N PHE A 114 -9.43 -24.04 2.82
CA PHE A 114 -9.47 -23.59 1.42
C PHE A 114 -8.38 -22.55 1.11
N PHE A 115 -8.23 -21.52 1.94
CA PHE A 115 -7.19 -20.50 1.74
C PHE A 115 -5.78 -21.11 1.80
N ARG A 116 -5.50 -21.96 2.79
CA ARG A 116 -4.15 -22.53 3.01
C ARG A 116 -3.78 -23.62 2.02
N SER A 117 -4.73 -24.43 1.56
CA SER A 117 -4.44 -25.61 0.76
C SER A 117 -4.81 -25.48 -0.70
N CYS A 118 -5.90 -24.78 -1.04
CA CYS A 118 -6.35 -24.67 -2.42
C CYS A 118 -5.97 -23.32 -3.03
N LEU A 119 -6.44 -22.21 -2.46
CA LEU A 119 -6.19 -20.89 -3.04
C LEU A 119 -4.70 -20.55 -3.06
N SER A 120 -3.94 -20.97 -2.06
CA SER A 120 -2.47 -20.82 -2.03
C SER A 120 -1.74 -21.50 -3.21
N ARG A 121 -2.33 -22.56 -3.81
CA ARG A 121 -1.80 -23.32 -4.95
C ARG A 121 -2.40 -22.88 -6.29
N GLU A 122 -3.64 -22.41 -6.28
CA GLU A 122 -4.43 -22.12 -7.47
C GLU A 122 -4.71 -20.62 -7.67
N PHE A 123 -4.12 -19.72 -6.88
CA PHE A 123 -4.31 -18.26 -7.05
C PHE A 123 -3.93 -17.77 -8.45
N ALA A 124 -3.04 -18.48 -9.14
CA ALA A 124 -2.59 -18.18 -10.48
C ALA A 124 -3.58 -18.63 -11.58
N ASP A 125 -4.55 -19.50 -11.25
CA ASP A 125 -5.61 -19.91 -12.19
C ASP A 125 -6.65 -18.79 -12.29
N PRO A 126 -6.85 -18.20 -13.49
CA PRO A 126 -7.78 -17.10 -13.70
C PRO A 126 -9.23 -17.45 -13.38
N VAL A 127 -9.65 -18.70 -13.55
CA VAL A 127 -11.04 -19.12 -13.29
C VAL A 127 -11.27 -19.22 -11.79
N VAL A 128 -10.33 -19.84 -11.06
CA VAL A 128 -10.39 -19.98 -9.60
C VAL A 128 -10.31 -18.62 -8.93
N ALA A 129 -9.41 -17.75 -9.39
CA ALA A 129 -9.26 -16.40 -8.87
C ALA A 129 -10.54 -15.56 -8.97
N GLU A 130 -11.20 -15.61 -10.12
CA GLU A 130 -12.46 -14.92 -10.37
C GLU A 130 -13.58 -15.43 -9.46
N HIS A 131 -13.82 -16.74 -9.45
CA HIS A 131 -14.86 -17.36 -8.61
C HIS A 131 -14.59 -17.16 -7.12
N ALA A 132 -13.32 -17.15 -6.69
CA ALA A 132 -12.96 -16.89 -5.30
C ALA A 132 -13.33 -15.46 -4.89
N LEU A 133 -12.98 -14.46 -5.70
CA LEU A 133 -13.34 -13.06 -5.40
C LEU A 133 -14.85 -12.82 -5.43
N GLU A 134 -15.57 -13.43 -6.37
CA GLU A 134 -17.04 -13.35 -6.41
C GLU A 134 -17.67 -13.98 -5.17
N PHE A 135 -17.24 -15.18 -4.80
CA PHE A 135 -17.69 -15.87 -3.60
C PHE A 135 -17.47 -15.02 -2.33
N LEU A 136 -16.29 -14.42 -2.19
CA LEU A 136 -15.98 -13.56 -1.05
C LEU A 136 -16.84 -12.30 -1.03
N ASN A 137 -17.04 -11.63 -2.17
CA ASN A 137 -17.90 -10.44 -2.24
C ASN A 137 -19.36 -10.75 -1.88
N VAL A 138 -19.92 -11.82 -2.45
CA VAL A 138 -21.32 -12.23 -2.16
C VAL A 138 -21.50 -12.56 -0.68
N ASN A 139 -20.50 -13.19 -0.06
CA ASN A 139 -20.59 -13.64 1.33
C ASN A 139 -19.89 -12.70 2.33
N THR A 140 -19.42 -11.51 1.91
CA THR A 140 -18.60 -10.62 2.76
C THR A 140 -19.29 -10.30 4.08
N ALA A 141 -20.57 -9.94 4.05
CA ALA A 141 -21.32 -9.61 5.27
C ALA A 141 -21.46 -10.79 6.25
N LYS A 142 -21.62 -12.02 5.72
CA LYS A 142 -21.69 -13.24 6.54
C LYS A 142 -20.32 -13.56 7.14
N ILE A 143 -19.26 -13.52 6.31
CA ILE A 143 -17.88 -13.80 6.73
C ILE A 143 -17.43 -12.80 7.79
N LEU A 144 -17.68 -11.50 7.62
CA LEU A 144 -17.29 -10.48 8.60
C LEU A 144 -18.06 -10.62 9.93
N ARG A 145 -19.30 -11.12 9.89
CA ARG A 145 -20.10 -11.34 11.10
C ARG A 145 -19.66 -12.57 11.88
N SER A 146 -19.48 -13.70 11.19
CA SER A 146 -19.21 -14.99 11.83
C SER A 146 -17.72 -15.26 12.02
N HIS A 147 -16.88 -14.77 11.11
CA HIS A 147 -15.45 -15.06 11.03
C HIS A 147 -14.60 -13.82 10.66
N PRO A 148 -14.62 -12.76 11.48
CA PRO A 148 -14.03 -11.46 11.15
C PRO A 148 -12.52 -11.49 10.88
N SER A 149 -11.79 -12.52 11.33
CA SER A 149 -10.35 -12.62 11.16
C SER A 149 -9.91 -13.16 9.80
N ILE A 150 -10.79 -13.82 9.04
CA ILE A 150 -10.39 -14.56 7.82
C ILE A 150 -9.83 -13.61 6.74
N LEU A 151 -10.59 -12.59 6.33
CA LEU A 151 -10.15 -11.68 5.28
C LEU A 151 -8.92 -10.85 5.70
N PRO A 152 -8.84 -10.32 6.94
CA PRO A 152 -7.63 -9.72 7.47
C PRO A 152 -6.43 -10.66 7.55
N GLN A 153 -6.60 -11.95 7.78
CA GLN A 153 -5.48 -12.89 7.89
C GLN A 153 -4.92 -13.26 6.52
N PHE A 154 -5.80 -13.52 5.55
CA PHE A 154 -5.41 -14.00 4.21
C PHE A 154 -5.25 -12.88 3.18
N PHE A 155 -5.19 -11.63 3.61
CA PHE A 155 -5.00 -10.49 2.73
C PHE A 155 -3.76 -10.62 1.82
N PRO A 156 -2.60 -11.16 2.27
CA PRO A 156 -1.42 -11.29 1.40
C PRO A 156 -1.65 -12.26 0.25
N LEU A 157 -2.40 -13.34 0.48
CA LEU A 157 -2.77 -14.29 -0.57
C LEU A 157 -3.72 -13.65 -1.59
N LEU A 158 -4.67 -12.84 -1.12
CA LEU A 158 -5.55 -12.06 -2.00
C LEU A 158 -4.76 -11.03 -2.83
N LEU A 159 -3.68 -10.46 -2.27
CA LEU A 159 -2.76 -9.60 -3.02
C LEU A 159 -1.96 -10.38 -4.07
N LYS A 160 -1.50 -11.61 -3.78
CA LYS A 160 -0.87 -12.50 -4.78
C LYS A 160 -1.84 -12.82 -5.92
N LEU A 161 -3.10 -13.09 -5.59
CA LEU A 161 -4.17 -13.35 -6.55
C LEU A 161 -4.37 -12.16 -7.51
N ILE A 162 -4.57 -10.95 -6.99
CA ILE A 162 -4.77 -9.77 -7.86
C ILE A 162 -3.48 -9.37 -8.61
N ALA A 163 -2.31 -9.53 -8.00
CA ALA A 163 -1.02 -9.28 -8.67
C ALA A 163 -0.83 -10.17 -9.90
N TRP A 164 -1.26 -11.43 -9.84
CA TRP A 164 -1.10 -12.37 -10.95
C TRP A 164 -2.16 -12.23 -12.04
N ASN A 165 -3.41 -11.99 -11.64
CA ASN A 165 -4.57 -11.98 -12.54
C ASN A 165 -4.91 -10.59 -13.10
N GLY A 166 -4.35 -9.53 -12.51
CA GLY A 166 -4.33 -8.21 -13.10
C GLY A 166 -5.66 -7.45 -13.11
N GLU A 167 -5.79 -6.50 -14.03
CA GLU A 167 -6.86 -5.49 -14.09
C GLU A 167 -8.27 -6.10 -14.29
N ARG A 168 -8.36 -7.31 -14.85
CA ARG A 168 -9.64 -8.01 -15.05
C ARG A 168 -10.43 -8.16 -13.75
N LEU A 169 -9.73 -8.35 -12.63
CA LEU A 169 -10.33 -8.55 -11.32
C LEU A 169 -10.30 -7.30 -10.44
N GLU A 170 -9.83 -6.16 -10.94
CA GLU A 170 -9.62 -4.93 -10.15
C GLU A 170 -10.91 -4.45 -9.47
N LYS A 171 -12.03 -4.42 -10.21
CA LYS A 171 -13.33 -3.95 -9.69
C LYS A 171 -13.83 -4.85 -8.56
N THR A 172 -13.77 -6.16 -8.77
CA THR A 172 -14.22 -7.18 -7.82
C THR A 172 -13.32 -7.17 -6.58
N PHE A 173 -12.01 -6.98 -6.75
CA PHE A 173 -11.06 -6.84 -5.65
C PHE A 173 -11.27 -5.54 -4.86
N SER A 174 -11.52 -4.41 -5.54
CA SER A 174 -11.78 -3.11 -4.90
C SER A 174 -12.99 -3.16 -3.97
N ALA A 175 -14.03 -3.92 -4.33
CA ALA A 175 -15.20 -4.12 -3.47
C ALA A 175 -14.88 -4.93 -2.19
N LEU A 176 -13.87 -5.81 -2.25
CA LEU A 176 -13.44 -6.64 -1.13
C LEU A 176 -12.41 -5.95 -0.22
N LEU A 177 -11.65 -4.99 -0.75
CA LEU A 177 -10.57 -4.30 -0.01
C LEU A 177 -11.00 -3.74 1.37
N PRO A 178 -12.18 -3.09 1.54
CA PRO A 178 -12.62 -2.62 2.85
C PRO A 178 -12.74 -3.75 3.88
N ALA A 179 -13.13 -4.95 3.46
CA ALA A 179 -13.31 -6.10 4.34
C ALA A 179 -11.98 -6.70 4.85
N MET A 180 -10.87 -6.36 4.19
CA MET A 180 -9.52 -6.73 4.62
C MET A 180 -8.93 -5.73 5.64
N MET A 181 -9.57 -4.56 5.83
CA MET A 181 -9.10 -3.51 6.73
C MET A 181 -9.64 -3.71 8.15
N SER A 182 -8.89 -4.43 8.97
CA SER A 182 -9.16 -4.59 10.41
C SER A 182 -8.07 -3.93 11.25
N THR A 183 -8.28 -3.81 12.57
CA THR A 183 -7.29 -3.23 13.49
C THR A 183 -5.92 -3.92 13.40
N GLY A 184 -5.86 -5.22 13.14
CA GLY A 184 -4.60 -5.98 13.03
C GLY A 184 -3.96 -5.93 11.64
N SER A 185 -4.76 -5.79 10.57
CA SER A 185 -4.29 -5.83 9.18
C SER A 185 -4.11 -4.46 8.55
N PHE A 186 -4.67 -3.39 9.13
CA PHE A 186 -4.65 -2.05 8.55
C PHE A 186 -3.23 -1.51 8.31
N LEU A 187 -2.37 -1.54 9.33
CA LEU A 187 -0.99 -1.02 9.20
C LEU A 187 -0.14 -1.87 8.22
N PRO A 188 -0.17 -3.21 8.26
CA PRO A 188 0.61 -4.03 7.32
C PRO A 188 0.04 -4.09 5.89
N LEU A 189 -1.26 -3.81 5.70
CA LEU A 189 -1.87 -3.74 4.37
C LEU A 189 -1.32 -2.57 3.56
N PHE A 190 -1.10 -1.40 4.18
CA PHE A 190 -0.55 -0.22 3.51
C PHE A 190 0.74 -0.49 2.71
N PRO A 191 1.85 -0.96 3.31
CA PRO A 191 3.07 -1.23 2.56
C PRO A 191 2.86 -2.31 1.50
N SER A 192 1.99 -3.29 1.75
CA SER A 192 1.68 -4.35 0.77
C SER A 192 0.95 -3.84 -0.46
N LEU A 193 0.11 -2.81 -0.33
CA LEU A 193 -0.51 -2.13 -1.47
C LEU A 193 0.52 -1.30 -2.27
N VAL A 194 1.43 -0.60 -1.59
CA VAL A 194 2.55 0.12 -2.24
C VAL A 194 3.46 -0.86 -2.98
N ASP A 195 3.67 -2.05 -2.41
CA ASP A 195 4.58 -3.09 -2.92
C ASP A 195 3.95 -4.01 -3.98
N LEU A 196 2.72 -3.77 -4.42
CA LEU A 196 2.06 -4.63 -5.41
C LEU A 196 2.89 -4.82 -6.71
N PRO A 197 3.55 -3.79 -7.30
CA PRO A 197 4.43 -4.01 -8.44
C PRO A 197 5.65 -4.88 -8.10
N ILE A 198 6.17 -4.77 -6.88
CA ILE A 198 7.29 -5.58 -6.42
C ILE A 198 6.87 -7.04 -6.23
N LEU A 199 5.67 -7.26 -5.72
CA LEU A 199 5.08 -8.59 -5.62
C LEU A 199 4.95 -9.26 -6.99
N VAL A 200 4.56 -8.52 -8.04
CA VAL A 200 4.54 -9.04 -9.41
C VAL A 200 5.93 -9.47 -9.86
N VAL A 201 6.95 -8.62 -9.66
CA VAL A 201 8.34 -8.96 -10.01
C VAL A 201 8.82 -10.21 -9.27
N ALA A 202 8.46 -10.35 -8.00
CA ALA A 202 8.77 -11.53 -7.20
C ALA A 202 8.15 -12.80 -7.79
N LEU A 203 6.85 -12.75 -8.10
CA LEU A 203 6.12 -13.90 -8.65
C LEU A 203 6.64 -14.28 -10.05
N GLU A 204 6.92 -13.31 -10.91
CA GLU A 204 7.48 -13.57 -12.24
C GLU A 204 8.88 -14.17 -12.20
N LYS A 205 9.71 -13.77 -11.22
CA LYS A 205 11.00 -14.41 -10.98
C LYS A 205 10.85 -15.87 -10.57
N VAL A 206 9.89 -16.18 -9.69
CA VAL A 206 9.62 -17.58 -9.29
C VAL A 206 9.09 -18.39 -10.47
N GLU A 207 8.19 -17.84 -11.29
CA GLU A 207 7.69 -18.53 -12.50
C GLU A 207 8.83 -18.88 -13.47
N LYS A 208 9.76 -17.96 -13.68
CA LYS A 208 10.93 -18.18 -14.55
C LYS A 208 11.86 -19.28 -14.03
N ASN A 209 12.03 -19.37 -12.71
CA ASN A 209 12.99 -20.29 -12.10
C ASN A 209 12.39 -21.67 -11.78
N SER A 210 11.08 -21.75 -11.50
CA SER A 210 10.41 -22.96 -11.01
C SER A 210 9.31 -23.50 -11.94
N GLY A 211 9.05 -22.84 -13.07
CA GLY A 211 7.97 -23.20 -13.99
C GLY A 211 6.61 -22.65 -13.55
N THR A 212 5.53 -23.26 -14.04
CA THR A 212 4.17 -22.73 -13.84
C THR A 212 3.80 -22.61 -12.36
N LEU A 213 3.29 -21.45 -11.94
CA LEU A 213 2.79 -21.23 -10.56
C LEU A 213 1.45 -21.93 -10.26
N ILE A 214 0.83 -22.55 -11.28
CA ILE A 214 -0.42 -23.29 -11.11
C ILE A 214 -0.10 -24.66 -10.50
N GLY A 215 -0.74 -24.95 -9.35
CA GLY A 215 -0.65 -26.26 -8.68
C GLY A 215 0.58 -26.43 -7.79
N SER A 216 1.63 -25.63 -7.99
CA SER A 216 2.84 -25.59 -7.15
C SER A 216 2.64 -24.68 -5.94
N SER A 217 2.77 -25.23 -4.73
CA SER A 217 2.81 -24.39 -3.53
C SER A 217 4.18 -23.70 -3.47
N ILE A 218 4.21 -22.37 -3.35
CA ILE A 218 5.47 -21.63 -3.18
C ILE A 218 6.27 -22.15 -1.97
N ALA A 219 5.58 -22.63 -0.92
CA ALA A 219 6.21 -23.27 0.24
C ALA A 219 6.89 -24.61 -0.10
N SER A 220 6.40 -25.35 -1.09
CA SER A 220 7.04 -26.60 -1.55
C SER A 220 8.31 -26.36 -2.38
N ILE A 221 8.34 -25.26 -3.14
CA ILE A 221 9.52 -24.81 -3.92
C ILE A 221 10.69 -24.49 -2.96
N GLN A 222 10.41 -23.93 -1.78
CA GLN A 222 11.42 -23.64 -0.76
C GLN A 222 11.98 -24.90 -0.06
N LYS A 223 11.24 -26.01 -0.08
CA LYS A 223 11.60 -27.23 0.67
C LYS A 223 12.41 -28.23 -0.15
N SER A 224 12.46 -28.08 -1.48
CA SER A 224 13.09 -29.06 -2.38
C SER A 224 14.61 -28.96 -2.50
N THR A 225 15.27 -27.95 -1.93
CA THR A 225 16.74 -27.79 -2.07
C THR A 225 17.57 -28.72 -1.17
N ALA A 226 17.01 -29.16 -0.03
CA ALA A 226 17.70 -30.09 0.87
C ALA A 226 17.93 -31.51 0.29
N PRO A 227 16.94 -32.15 -0.39
CA PRO A 227 17.14 -33.49 -0.95
C PRO A 227 18.06 -33.53 -2.17
N GLU A 228 18.09 -32.51 -3.03
CA GLU A 228 18.98 -32.49 -4.21
C GLU A 228 20.46 -32.35 -3.83
N MET A 229 20.77 -31.51 -2.83
CA MET A 229 22.13 -31.36 -2.33
C MET A 229 22.63 -32.62 -1.60
N LEU A 230 21.72 -33.35 -0.95
CA LEU A 230 22.01 -34.68 -0.38
C LEU A 230 22.21 -35.75 -1.45
N LEU A 231 21.41 -35.74 -2.52
CA LEU A 231 21.58 -36.63 -3.68
C LEU A 231 22.91 -36.37 -4.40
N ALA A 232 23.29 -35.10 -4.58
CA ALA A 232 24.58 -34.72 -5.17
C ALA A 232 25.77 -35.15 -4.29
N LEU A 233 25.68 -34.95 -2.97
CA LEU A 233 26.70 -35.41 -2.02
C LEU A 233 26.78 -36.94 -1.91
N MET A 234 25.65 -37.64 -2.06
CA MET A 234 25.60 -39.09 -2.10
C MET A 234 26.21 -39.64 -3.40
N ASP A 235 25.94 -39.00 -4.55
CA ASP A 235 26.56 -39.35 -5.84
C ASP A 235 28.07 -39.07 -5.83
N GLU A 236 28.53 -37.97 -5.23
CA GLU A 236 29.96 -37.67 -5.05
C GLU A 236 30.66 -38.71 -4.16
N ALA A 237 30.02 -39.10 -3.06
CA ALA A 237 30.53 -40.13 -2.16
C ALA A 237 30.49 -41.56 -2.77
N TYR A 238 29.61 -41.81 -3.74
CA TYR A 238 29.42 -43.13 -4.35
C TYR A 238 30.20 -43.31 -5.66
N THR A 239 30.43 -42.23 -6.42
CA THR A 239 31.14 -42.26 -7.71
C THR A 239 32.61 -41.85 -7.61
N GLY A 240 33.02 -41.20 -6.51
CA GLY A 240 34.42 -40.89 -6.23
C GLY A 240 35.10 -39.94 -7.21
N SER A 241 34.33 -39.23 -8.06
CA SER A 241 34.89 -38.23 -8.97
C SER A 241 35.15 -36.93 -8.22
N THR A 242 36.37 -36.78 -7.72
CA THR A 242 36.93 -35.46 -7.42
C THR A 242 36.96 -34.65 -8.70
N ILE A 243 36.39 -33.45 -8.68
CA ILE A 243 36.56 -32.47 -9.76
C ILE A 243 38.06 -32.14 -9.85
N GLU A 244 38.75 -32.77 -10.80
CA GLU A 244 40.13 -32.43 -11.14
C GLU A 244 40.14 -31.10 -11.91
N ASP A 245 40.91 -30.17 -11.36
CA ASP A 245 41.38 -28.94 -11.98
C ASP A 245 42.09 -29.25 -13.31
N ARG A 246 41.46 -28.90 -14.45
CA ARG A 246 42.11 -28.97 -15.77
C ARG A 246 41.78 -27.75 -16.61
N GLY A 247 42.73 -26.81 -16.63
CA GLY A 247 42.80 -25.74 -17.62
C GLY A 247 42.94 -26.29 -19.04
N GLY A 248 42.22 -25.67 -19.98
CA GLY A 248 42.30 -25.97 -21.41
C GLY A 248 41.08 -25.51 -22.20
N ASP A 249 41.05 -24.22 -22.53
CA ASP A 249 40.43 -23.57 -23.69
C ASP A 249 39.32 -24.33 -24.47
N SER A 250 38.05 -23.95 -24.23
CA SER A 250 37.00 -24.01 -25.24
C SER A 250 35.90 -23.00 -24.90
N GLY A 251 35.83 -21.92 -25.69
CA GLY A 251 34.82 -20.88 -25.54
C GLY A 251 33.40 -21.38 -25.81
N SER A 252 32.56 -21.28 -24.79
CA SER A 252 31.12 -21.06 -24.90
C SER A 252 30.63 -20.49 -23.57
N ASP A 253 30.60 -19.17 -23.48
CA ASP A 253 30.09 -18.39 -22.33
C ASP A 253 28.56 -18.47 -22.25
N ASP A 254 28.01 -19.66 -22.01
CA ASP A 254 26.61 -19.86 -21.62
C ASP A 254 26.57 -20.80 -20.41
N ASN A 255 27.18 -20.36 -19.31
CA ASN A 255 26.93 -20.91 -17.98
C ASN A 255 26.62 -19.74 -17.04
N ASN A 256 25.40 -19.22 -17.16
CA ASN A 256 24.72 -18.65 -16.00
C ASN A 256 24.44 -19.83 -15.06
N THR A 257 25.41 -20.12 -14.19
CA THR A 257 25.18 -20.87 -12.96
C THR A 257 23.91 -20.32 -12.32
N ILE A 258 22.95 -21.22 -12.15
CA ILE A 258 21.60 -20.98 -11.65
C ILE A 258 21.68 -20.03 -10.45
N ASP A 259 21.34 -18.77 -10.68
CA ASP A 259 21.33 -17.73 -9.65
C ASP A 259 20.15 -18.05 -8.74
N ILE A 260 20.49 -18.79 -7.68
CA ILE A 260 19.64 -19.21 -6.59
C ILE A 260 18.77 -18.02 -6.24
N SER A 261 17.47 -18.15 -6.53
CA SER A 261 16.40 -17.21 -6.19
C SER A 261 16.78 -16.32 -5.02
N ASP A 262 17.08 -15.05 -5.32
CA ASP A 262 17.54 -14.05 -4.36
C ASP A 262 16.70 -14.17 -3.07
N PRO A 263 17.30 -14.58 -1.94
CA PRO A 263 16.58 -15.05 -0.74
C PRO A 263 15.55 -14.05 -0.22
N VAL A 264 15.73 -12.77 -0.57
CA VAL A 264 14.83 -11.66 -0.26
C VAL A 264 13.46 -11.79 -0.94
N PHE A 265 13.38 -12.29 -2.18
CA PHE A 265 12.09 -12.49 -2.86
C PHE A 265 11.34 -13.73 -2.36
N LEU A 266 12.08 -14.77 -1.97
CA LEU A 266 11.47 -15.94 -1.34
C LEU A 266 10.91 -15.59 0.05
N GLU A 267 11.59 -14.73 0.80
CA GLU A 267 11.07 -14.20 2.06
C GLU A 267 9.78 -13.39 1.85
N LEU A 268 9.73 -12.54 0.82
CA LEU A 268 8.53 -11.78 0.44
C LEU A 268 7.33 -12.69 0.06
N LEU A 269 7.61 -13.89 -0.45
CA LEU A 269 6.59 -14.81 -0.93
C LEU A 269 6.24 -15.92 0.07
N LYS A 270 6.88 -15.96 1.24
CA LYS A 270 6.49 -16.89 2.32
C LYS A 270 5.02 -16.73 2.66
N ASP A 271 4.44 -17.80 3.18
CA ASP A 271 3.05 -17.82 3.58
C ASP A 271 2.88 -16.96 4.84
N GLU A 272 2.60 -15.66 4.66
CA GLU A 272 2.53 -14.62 5.70
C GLU A 272 1.31 -14.80 6.66
N ASN A 273 0.67 -15.97 6.67
CA ASN A 273 -0.53 -16.27 7.46
C ASN A 273 -0.32 -16.23 9.00
N ASP A 274 0.95 -16.23 9.44
CA ASP A 274 1.38 -16.16 10.85
C ASP A 274 2.12 -14.86 11.21
N GLY A 275 2.20 -13.90 10.27
CA GLY A 275 2.83 -12.60 10.49
C GLY A 275 3.62 -12.12 9.27
N ILE A 276 3.62 -10.81 9.05
CA ILE A 276 4.38 -10.17 7.98
C ILE A 276 5.77 -9.86 8.52
N ALA A 277 6.80 -10.47 7.96
CA ALA A 277 8.18 -10.15 8.28
C ALA A 277 8.50 -8.69 7.88
N GLU A 278 9.37 -8.04 8.64
CA GLU A 278 9.80 -6.68 8.36
C GLU A 278 10.58 -6.66 7.03
N ARG A 279 9.99 -6.04 6.00
CA ARG A 279 10.54 -6.07 4.64
C ARG A 279 11.76 -5.13 4.55
N HIS A 280 12.95 -5.69 4.36
CA HIS A 280 14.21 -4.96 4.25
C HIS A 280 14.42 -4.30 2.87
N TRP A 281 13.52 -3.38 2.49
CA TRP A 281 13.54 -2.67 1.21
C TRP A 281 14.75 -1.75 0.98
N THR A 282 15.54 -1.49 2.02
CA THR A 282 16.74 -0.64 1.96
C THR A 282 18.01 -1.41 1.60
N SER A 283 17.94 -2.71 1.30
CA SER A 283 19.12 -3.47 0.90
C SER A 283 19.60 -3.04 -0.50
N PRO A 284 20.91 -2.83 -0.71
CA PRO A 284 21.45 -2.46 -2.01
C PRO A 284 21.13 -3.47 -3.12
N ALA A 285 21.08 -4.76 -2.79
CA ALA A 285 20.74 -5.85 -3.72
C ALA A 285 19.28 -5.79 -4.22
N MET A 286 18.35 -5.40 -3.35
CA MET A 286 16.96 -5.20 -3.75
C MET A 286 16.83 -3.96 -4.64
N ALA A 287 17.52 -2.87 -4.30
CA ALA A 287 17.51 -1.65 -5.09
C ALA A 287 18.04 -1.86 -6.53
N THR A 288 19.16 -2.60 -6.68
CA THR A 288 19.70 -2.92 -8.01
C THR A 288 18.76 -3.83 -8.81
N THR A 289 18.15 -4.82 -8.15
CA THR A 289 17.19 -5.70 -8.81
C THR A 289 15.95 -4.96 -9.29
N LEU A 290 15.38 -4.10 -8.46
CA LEU A 290 14.21 -3.29 -8.83
C LEU A 290 14.54 -2.30 -9.93
N GLN A 291 15.74 -1.71 -9.89
CA GLN A 291 16.23 -0.84 -10.96
C GLN A 291 16.38 -1.59 -12.29
N ALA A 292 16.93 -2.81 -12.26
CA ALA A 292 17.05 -3.66 -13.44
C ALA A 292 15.67 -4.04 -14.01
N ALA A 293 14.72 -4.42 -13.14
CA ALA A 293 13.35 -4.71 -13.52
C ALA A 293 12.65 -3.49 -14.15
N ALA A 294 12.90 -2.27 -13.62
CA ALA A 294 12.34 -1.04 -14.17
C ALA A 294 12.91 -0.65 -15.55
N THR A 295 14.17 -1.01 -15.83
CA THR A 295 14.81 -0.76 -17.14
C THR A 295 14.49 -1.80 -18.21
N SER A 296 14.08 -3.01 -17.80
CA SER A 296 13.70 -4.10 -18.71
C SER A 296 12.33 -3.85 -19.36
N PRO A 297 12.01 -4.48 -20.51
CA PRO A 297 10.67 -4.41 -21.08
C PRO A 297 9.65 -4.96 -20.09
N LYS A 298 8.75 -4.08 -19.64
CA LYS A 298 7.76 -4.40 -18.61
C LYS A 298 6.75 -5.41 -19.12
N SER A 299 6.51 -6.46 -18.34
CA SER A 299 5.40 -7.38 -18.57
C SER A 299 4.06 -6.65 -18.48
N ASP A 300 3.03 -7.21 -19.11
CA ASP A 300 1.68 -6.62 -19.03
C ASP A 300 1.12 -6.67 -17.61
N ARG A 301 1.45 -7.71 -16.83
CA ARG A 301 1.12 -7.80 -15.40
C ARG A 301 1.74 -6.67 -14.60
N LEU A 302 3.02 -6.37 -14.82
CA LEU A 302 3.70 -5.27 -14.15
C LEU A 302 3.09 -3.92 -14.52
N LYS A 303 2.76 -3.70 -15.80
CA LYS A 303 2.06 -2.47 -16.23
C LYS A 303 0.71 -2.31 -15.53
N GLN A 304 -0.07 -3.38 -15.43
CA GLN A 304 -1.35 -3.38 -14.72
C GLN A 304 -1.16 -3.10 -13.23
N ALA A 305 -0.21 -3.75 -12.56
CA ALA A 305 0.06 -3.51 -11.13
C ALA A 305 0.50 -2.06 -10.84
N LEU A 306 1.29 -1.45 -11.72
CA LEU A 306 1.68 -0.03 -11.61
C LEU A 306 0.46 0.91 -11.71
N GLN A 307 -0.61 0.52 -12.42
CA GLN A 307 -1.84 1.30 -12.52
C GLN A 307 -2.83 1.02 -11.39
N MET A 308 -2.95 -0.24 -10.96
CA MET A 308 -3.86 -0.66 -9.90
C MET A 308 -3.43 -0.16 -8.52
N ALA A 309 -2.14 -0.20 -8.19
CA ALA A 309 -1.64 0.12 -6.86
C ALA A 309 -2.02 1.54 -6.37
N PRO A 310 -1.85 2.63 -7.16
CA PRO A 310 -2.32 3.95 -6.76
C PRO A 310 -3.84 4.05 -6.56
N ARG A 311 -4.63 3.28 -7.33
CA ARG A 311 -6.10 3.24 -7.21
C ARG A 311 -6.52 2.54 -5.91
N PHE A 312 -5.90 1.41 -5.58
CA PHE A 312 -6.12 0.72 -4.31
C PHE A 312 -5.67 1.57 -3.12
N LEU A 313 -4.56 2.31 -3.24
CA LEU A 313 -4.12 3.25 -2.21
C LEU A 313 -5.12 4.40 -2.01
N ALA A 314 -5.67 4.95 -3.09
CA ALA A 314 -6.70 5.98 -2.98
C ALA A 314 -7.93 5.47 -2.22
N LEU A 315 -8.42 4.27 -2.56
CA LEU A 315 -9.54 3.64 -1.87
C LEU A 315 -9.22 3.34 -0.40
N PHE A 316 -8.03 2.78 -0.12
CA PHE A 316 -7.56 2.51 1.24
C PHE A 316 -7.54 3.78 2.09
N PHE A 317 -7.01 4.89 1.55
CA PHE A 317 -6.96 6.17 2.27
C PHE A 317 -8.32 6.82 2.45
N GLU A 318 -9.22 6.73 1.46
CA GLU A 318 -10.59 7.22 1.58
C GLU A 318 -11.33 6.52 2.73
N ILE A 319 -11.25 5.19 2.77
CA ILE A 319 -11.86 4.38 3.84
C ILE A 319 -11.19 4.69 5.19
N ALA A 320 -9.86 4.81 5.22
CA ALA A 320 -9.13 5.16 6.44
C ALA A 320 -9.59 6.50 7.02
N LEU A 321 -9.72 7.52 6.18
CA LEU A 321 -10.16 8.85 6.59
C LEU A 321 -11.64 8.89 7.02
N ARG A 322 -12.46 7.92 6.62
CA ARG A 322 -13.87 7.83 7.02
C ARG A 322 -14.08 7.01 8.30
N ASP A 323 -13.51 5.80 8.34
CA ASP A 323 -13.94 4.75 9.28
C ASP A 323 -12.90 4.46 10.38
N VAL A 324 -11.65 4.90 10.23
CA VAL A 324 -10.54 4.56 11.15
C VAL A 324 -10.35 5.63 12.23
N SER A 325 -9.91 5.17 13.41
CA SER A 325 -9.61 6.01 14.58
C SER A 325 -8.35 6.87 14.39
N ASN A 326 -8.33 8.05 15.03
CA ASN A 326 -7.21 8.99 14.92
C ASN A 326 -5.87 8.39 15.41
N SER A 327 -5.88 7.52 16.42
CA SER A 327 -4.66 6.87 16.92
C SER A 327 -4.03 5.95 15.87
N LEU A 328 -4.85 5.16 15.17
CA LEU A 328 -4.37 4.27 14.12
C LEU A 328 -3.95 5.04 12.86
N LEU A 329 -4.65 6.13 12.53
CA LEU A 329 -4.21 7.07 11.48
C LEU A 329 -2.84 7.67 11.81
N CYS A 330 -2.62 8.12 13.04
CA CYS A 330 -1.31 8.62 13.47
C CYS A 330 -0.21 7.56 13.42
N ALA A 331 -0.52 6.31 13.78
CA ALA A 331 0.44 5.20 13.67
C ALA A 331 0.83 4.89 12.20
N LEU A 332 -0.06 5.17 11.24
CA LEU A 332 0.20 4.98 9.82
C LEU A 332 1.13 6.05 9.22
N ILE A 333 1.11 7.29 9.74
CA ILE A 333 1.89 8.40 9.17
C ILE A 333 3.41 8.11 9.11
N PRO A 334 4.08 7.58 10.15
CA PRO A 334 5.49 7.19 10.04
C PRO A 334 5.77 6.17 8.93
N LEU A 335 4.85 5.22 8.71
CA LEU A 335 4.97 4.24 7.62
C LEU A 335 4.87 4.94 6.27
N VAL A 336 3.92 5.86 6.11
CA VAL A 336 3.77 6.70 4.90
C VAL A 336 5.03 7.51 4.63
N MET A 337 5.58 8.17 5.65
CA MET A 337 6.84 8.92 5.56
C MET A 337 8.02 8.03 5.18
N SER A 338 8.06 6.78 5.66
CA SER A 338 9.12 5.83 5.34
C SER A 338 9.04 5.34 3.89
N ARG A 339 7.82 5.13 3.38
CA ARG A 339 7.58 4.66 2.01
C ARG A 339 7.65 5.75 0.94
N TYR A 340 7.76 7.02 1.32
CA TYR A 340 7.76 8.17 0.40
C TYR A 340 8.87 8.13 -0.67
N ASP A 341 10.03 7.57 -0.33
CA ASP A 341 11.19 7.43 -1.23
C ASP A 341 11.59 5.96 -1.49
N THR A 342 10.87 5.01 -0.88
CA THR A 342 11.15 3.57 -0.99
C THR A 342 9.98 2.89 -1.67
N MET A 343 9.94 2.92 -3.00
CA MET A 343 8.88 2.32 -3.82
C MET A 343 9.47 1.83 -5.15
N PHE A 344 8.67 1.11 -5.94
CA PHE A 344 9.11 0.63 -7.25
C PHE A 344 9.58 1.80 -8.15
N PRO A 345 10.78 1.74 -8.77
CA PRO A 345 11.41 2.89 -9.43
C PRO A 345 10.83 3.16 -10.84
N ASP A 346 9.52 3.40 -10.91
CA ASP A 346 8.83 3.92 -12.09
C ASP A 346 8.39 5.38 -11.88
N LYS A 347 8.64 6.25 -12.86
CA LYS A 347 8.43 7.71 -12.72
C LYS A 347 6.96 8.08 -12.53
N VAL A 348 6.06 7.49 -13.32
CA VAL A 348 4.62 7.82 -13.30
C VAL A 348 3.99 7.26 -12.04
N PHE A 349 4.26 5.99 -11.75
CA PHE A 349 3.83 5.33 -10.52
C PHE A 349 4.30 6.07 -9.28
N SER A 350 5.60 6.40 -9.20
CA SER A 350 6.15 7.08 -8.02
C SER A 350 5.52 8.44 -7.80
N PHE A 351 5.21 9.15 -8.88
CA PHE A 351 4.53 10.44 -8.81
C PHE A 351 3.10 10.30 -8.25
N GLU A 352 2.29 9.39 -8.82
CA GLU A 352 0.92 9.15 -8.35
C GLU A 352 0.89 8.67 -6.90
N VAL A 353 1.75 7.72 -6.53
CA VAL A 353 1.83 7.24 -5.14
C VAL A 353 2.20 8.39 -4.20
N ARG A 354 3.28 9.13 -4.46
CA ARG A 354 3.67 10.26 -3.59
C ARG A 354 2.57 11.30 -3.45
N LYS A 355 1.85 11.61 -4.52
CA LYS A 355 0.69 12.51 -4.47
C LYS A 355 -0.37 11.98 -3.48
N ARG A 356 -0.77 10.71 -3.60
CA ARG A 356 -1.72 10.10 -2.65
C ARG A 356 -1.21 10.08 -1.21
N LEU A 357 0.08 9.79 -1.02
CA LEU A 357 0.71 9.81 0.31
C LEU A 357 0.65 11.21 0.93
N SER A 358 1.00 12.25 0.16
CA SER A 358 0.94 13.64 0.59
C SER A 358 -0.50 14.06 0.92
N ASP A 359 -1.44 13.84 0.00
CA ASP A 359 -2.84 14.20 0.18
C ASP A 359 -3.41 13.55 1.46
N PHE A 360 -3.10 12.26 1.68
CA PHE A 360 -3.51 11.55 2.88
C PHE A 360 -2.87 12.12 4.16
N MET A 361 -1.56 12.35 4.19
CA MET A 361 -0.89 12.90 5.38
C MET A 361 -1.46 14.27 5.76
N LEU A 362 -1.66 15.14 4.78
CA LEU A 362 -2.23 16.46 5.01
C LEU A 362 -3.68 16.36 5.53
N ALA A 363 -4.49 15.47 4.96
CA ALA A 363 -5.86 15.24 5.42
C ALA A 363 -5.90 14.72 6.87
N VAL A 364 -4.97 13.84 7.26
CA VAL A 364 -4.85 13.35 8.66
C VAL A 364 -4.49 14.49 9.60
N PHE A 365 -3.51 15.32 9.24
CA PHE A 365 -3.12 16.48 10.06
C PHE A 365 -4.24 17.51 10.18
N GLN A 366 -5.02 17.73 9.11
CA GLN A 366 -6.18 18.60 9.14
C GLN A 366 -7.30 18.04 10.02
N ARG A 367 -7.57 16.73 9.94
CA ARG A 367 -8.59 16.06 10.77
C ARG A 367 -8.19 16.01 12.26
N SER A 368 -6.90 15.86 12.55
CA SER A 368 -6.38 15.71 13.91
C SER A 368 -5.02 16.41 14.07
N PRO A 369 -5.01 17.73 14.31
CA PRO A 369 -3.78 18.51 14.52
C PRO A 369 -2.85 17.92 15.60
N ASP A 370 -3.41 17.41 16.69
CA ASP A 370 -2.66 16.76 17.79
C ASP A 370 -1.70 15.66 17.32
N CYS A 371 -1.98 15.05 16.16
CA CYS A 371 -1.13 14.05 15.55
C CYS A 371 0.29 14.55 15.28
N ILE A 372 0.45 15.84 14.93
CA ILE A 372 1.76 16.47 14.71
C ILE A 372 2.58 16.47 16.00
N ALA A 373 1.93 16.75 17.14
CA ALA A 373 2.60 16.76 18.43
C ALA A 373 3.08 15.35 18.81
N LEU A 374 2.24 14.33 18.57
CA LEU A 374 2.58 12.92 18.80
C LEU A 374 3.74 12.45 17.90
N LEU A 375 3.79 12.93 16.66
CA LEU A 375 4.75 12.52 15.63
C LEU A 375 5.99 13.42 15.55
N LYS A 376 6.24 14.25 16.57
CA LYS A 376 7.39 15.16 16.66
C LYS A 376 8.71 14.50 16.22
N LYS A 377 9.07 13.36 16.80
CA LYS A 377 10.34 12.66 16.51
C LYS A 377 10.44 12.20 15.05
N PRO A 378 9.46 11.42 14.51
CA PRO A 378 9.43 11.08 13.08
C PRO A 378 9.55 12.30 12.15
N ILE A 379 8.83 13.39 12.46
CA ILE A 379 8.83 14.61 11.66
C ILE A 379 10.23 15.25 11.64
N ILE A 380 10.85 15.44 12.81
CA ILE A 380 12.21 16.01 12.91
C ILE A 380 13.21 15.20 12.12
N ASN A 381 13.18 13.86 12.25
CA ASN A 381 14.08 12.98 11.51
C ASN A 381 13.94 13.16 10.00
N ARG A 382 12.71 13.27 9.49
CA ARG A 382 12.45 13.47 8.05
C ARG A 382 12.86 14.86 7.56
N LEU A 383 12.72 15.90 8.38
CA LEU A 383 13.23 17.24 8.05
C LEU A 383 14.75 17.26 7.92
N GLY A 384 15.47 16.53 8.79
CA GLY A 384 16.94 16.41 8.71
C GLY A 384 17.43 15.72 7.43
N GLU A 385 16.60 14.86 6.82
CA GLU A 385 16.92 14.13 5.59
C GLU A 385 16.56 14.88 4.29
N ALA A 386 16.07 16.12 4.37
CA ALA A 386 15.47 16.85 3.25
C ALA A 386 16.40 17.01 2.02
N TYR A 387 17.72 17.01 2.21
CA TYR A 387 18.70 17.20 1.14
C TYR A 387 19.17 15.91 0.47
N ASN A 388 18.77 14.74 0.98
CA ASN A 388 19.26 13.46 0.50
C ASN A 388 18.68 13.11 -0.88
N SER A 389 17.43 13.46 -1.15
CA SER A 389 16.76 13.20 -2.42
C SER A 389 15.69 14.26 -2.71
N PRO A 390 15.34 14.52 -3.99
CA PRO A 390 14.26 15.45 -4.32
C PRO A 390 12.91 15.01 -3.74
N ALA A 391 12.65 13.71 -3.62
CA ALA A 391 11.45 13.20 -2.98
C ALA A 391 11.42 13.56 -1.48
N LYS A 392 12.52 13.34 -0.75
CA LYS A 392 12.62 13.72 0.67
C LYS A 392 12.47 15.22 0.87
N MET A 393 12.96 16.04 -0.07
CA MET A 393 12.71 17.48 -0.05
C MET A 393 11.21 17.80 -0.17
N GLU A 394 10.49 17.21 -1.12
CA GLU A 394 9.04 17.42 -1.24
C GLU A 394 8.33 17.01 0.05
N LEU A 395 8.66 15.87 0.64
CA LEU A 395 8.10 15.47 1.94
C LEU A 395 8.36 16.53 3.01
N ALA A 396 9.59 17.04 3.11
CA ALA A 396 9.95 18.08 4.07
C ALA A 396 9.14 19.38 3.88
N LEU A 397 8.79 19.75 2.63
CA LEU A 397 7.92 20.90 2.35
C LEU A 397 6.52 20.70 2.93
N HIS A 398 5.91 19.52 2.69
CA HIS A 398 4.59 19.19 3.24
C HIS A 398 4.60 19.20 4.78
N LEU A 399 5.68 18.69 5.39
CA LEU A 399 5.84 18.69 6.85
C LEU A 399 6.04 20.10 7.41
N CYS A 400 6.86 20.94 6.78
CA CYS A 400 7.02 22.35 7.17
C CYS A 400 5.69 23.10 7.10
N TRP A 401 4.93 22.90 6.03
CA TRP A 401 3.59 23.46 5.90
C TRP A 401 2.67 23.00 7.03
N ALA A 402 2.60 21.69 7.29
CA ALA A 402 1.73 21.12 8.32
C ALA A 402 2.08 21.64 9.74
N ILE A 403 3.37 21.74 10.07
CA ILE A 403 3.84 22.30 11.35
C ILE A 403 3.34 23.74 11.51
N GLY A 404 3.49 24.57 10.47
CA GLY A 404 3.08 25.97 10.51
C GLY A 404 1.56 26.12 10.57
N GLU A 405 0.84 25.45 9.68
CA GLU A 405 -0.62 25.56 9.53
C GLU A 405 -1.37 25.18 10.81
N HIS A 406 -0.92 24.11 11.46
CA HIS A 406 -1.58 23.55 12.63
C HIS A 406 -0.88 23.93 13.94
N GLY A 407 0.05 24.89 13.91
CA GLY A 407 0.74 25.39 15.09
C GLY A 407 1.39 24.27 15.92
N ALA A 408 2.06 23.31 15.26
CA ALA A 408 2.69 22.14 15.91
C ALA A 408 1.73 21.24 16.71
N GLY A 409 0.46 21.22 16.32
CA GLY A 409 -0.59 20.39 16.93
C GLY A 409 -1.60 21.15 17.78
N GLY A 410 -1.49 22.48 17.84
CA GLY A 410 -2.43 23.36 18.52
C GLY A 410 -1.81 24.13 19.68
N THR A 411 -2.59 25.04 20.26
CA THR A 411 -2.13 25.97 21.32
C THR A 411 -1.79 25.28 22.64
N SER A 412 -2.22 24.03 22.83
CA SER A 412 -1.93 23.21 24.02
C SER A 412 -0.51 22.65 24.04
N HIS A 413 0.11 22.41 22.87
CA HIS A 413 1.38 21.68 22.74
C HIS A 413 2.61 22.59 22.68
N LYS A 414 2.75 23.50 23.65
CA LYS A 414 3.81 24.53 23.66
C LYS A 414 5.23 23.96 23.60
N ASP A 415 5.49 22.91 24.38
CA ASP A 415 6.83 22.30 24.44
C ASP A 415 7.22 21.65 23.11
N VAL A 416 6.27 20.97 22.46
CA VAL A 416 6.47 20.39 21.13
C VAL A 416 6.67 21.48 20.08
N ALA A 417 5.88 22.55 20.14
CA ALA A 417 6.03 23.70 19.25
C ALA A 417 7.41 24.35 19.37
N ARG A 418 7.94 24.47 20.59
CA ARG A 418 9.28 24.99 20.85
C ARG A 418 10.37 24.10 20.25
N GLU A 419 10.30 22.79 20.46
CA GLU A 419 11.27 21.86 19.88
C GLU A 419 11.20 21.81 18.34
N LEU A 420 9.99 21.82 17.75
CA LEU A 420 9.84 21.87 16.29
C LEU A 420 10.37 23.19 15.72
N PHE A 421 10.12 24.30 16.42
CA PHE A 421 10.69 25.60 16.07
C PHE A 421 12.23 25.56 16.10
N GLU A 422 12.83 24.96 17.12
CA GLU A 422 14.29 24.81 17.24
C GLU A 422 14.89 24.05 16.06
N ASN A 423 14.24 22.98 15.63
CA ASN A 423 14.68 22.20 14.47
C ASN A 423 14.51 22.97 13.15
N LEU A 424 13.41 23.70 12.98
CA LEU A 424 13.22 24.58 11.82
C LEU A 424 14.25 25.72 11.79
N GLU A 425 14.59 26.28 12.96
CA GLU A 425 15.62 27.31 13.08
C GLU A 425 17.02 26.75 12.77
N LEU A 426 17.34 25.54 13.24
CA LEU A 426 18.58 24.85 12.92
C LEU A 426 18.70 24.66 11.40
N LEU A 427 17.65 24.10 10.77
CA LEU A 427 17.57 23.92 9.33
C LEU A 427 17.77 25.26 8.59
N LEU A 428 17.14 26.33 9.07
CA LEU A 428 17.32 27.67 8.51
C LEU A 428 18.79 28.13 8.56
N TYR A 429 19.46 28.01 9.70
CA TYR A 429 20.83 28.50 9.88
C TYR A 429 21.90 27.63 9.19
N GLU A 430 21.72 26.31 9.13
CA GLU A 430 22.59 25.41 8.39
C GLU A 430 22.66 25.81 6.92
N ASN A 431 21.51 26.17 6.34
CA ASN A 431 21.41 26.57 4.94
C ASN A 431 21.99 27.96 4.67
N LEU A 432 21.80 28.91 5.58
CA LEU A 432 22.45 30.23 5.47
C LEU A 432 23.97 30.12 5.59
N SER A 433 24.47 29.16 6.37
CA SER A 433 25.90 28.92 6.59
C SER A 433 26.53 28.13 5.45
N SER A 434 25.87 27.11 4.92
CA SER A 434 26.34 26.30 3.78
C SER A 434 26.58 27.16 2.52
N SER A 435 25.74 28.20 2.34
CA SER A 435 25.91 29.19 1.28
C SER A 435 27.22 30.00 1.38
N ARG A 436 27.90 30.02 2.55
CA ARG A 436 29.22 30.66 2.73
C ARG A 436 30.40 29.78 2.31
N VAL A 437 30.26 28.45 2.35
CA VAL A 437 31.38 27.50 2.20
C VAL A 437 31.42 26.86 0.80
N GLY A 438 30.31 26.87 0.05
CA GLY A 438 30.20 26.25 -1.28
C GLY A 438 30.79 27.03 -2.47
N SER A 439 31.75 27.93 -2.28
CA SER A 439 32.34 28.74 -3.35
C SER A 439 33.64 28.16 -3.94
N SER A 440 33.85 26.84 -3.88
CA SER A 440 35.06 26.20 -4.44
C SER A 440 34.77 24.80 -4.99
N GLN A 441 34.12 24.73 -6.15
CA GLN A 441 34.44 23.87 -7.31
C GLN A 441 33.24 23.85 -8.27
N ASP A 442 33.32 24.73 -9.28
CA ASP A 442 32.45 24.74 -10.44
C ASP A 442 32.85 23.62 -11.40
N MET A 443 31.97 22.65 -11.61
CA MET A 443 31.79 21.90 -12.87
C MET A 443 30.44 21.16 -12.83
N ASP A 444 29.32 21.89 -12.86
CA ASP A 444 28.00 21.44 -13.40
C ASP A 444 26.93 22.54 -13.21
N SER A 445 26.82 23.45 -14.19
CA SER A 445 26.04 24.69 -14.10
C SER A 445 24.51 24.48 -14.01
N LYS A 446 23.96 23.43 -14.62
CA LYS A 446 22.51 23.13 -14.58
C LYS A 446 22.07 22.46 -13.27
N GLY A 447 22.85 21.51 -12.76
CA GLY A 447 22.55 20.82 -11.49
C GLY A 447 22.69 21.75 -10.28
N SER A 448 23.67 22.65 -10.30
CA SER A 448 23.89 23.66 -9.26
C SER A 448 22.73 24.66 -9.15
N SER A 449 22.19 25.13 -10.28
CA SER A 449 21.06 26.07 -10.30
C SER A 449 19.76 25.42 -9.78
N PHE A 450 19.47 24.19 -10.19
CA PHE A 450 18.28 23.45 -9.73
C PHE A 450 18.33 23.20 -8.21
N ARG A 451 19.47 22.75 -7.68
CA ARG A 451 19.67 22.54 -6.23
C ARG A 451 19.54 23.85 -5.43
N LYS A 452 20.09 24.96 -5.94
CA LYS A 452 19.94 26.28 -5.30
C LYS A 452 18.47 26.72 -5.28
N SER A 453 17.74 26.53 -6.38
CA SER A 453 16.32 26.89 -6.45
C SER A 453 15.45 26.05 -5.51
N SER A 454 15.72 24.74 -5.43
CA SER A 454 14.97 23.83 -4.55
C SER A 454 15.27 24.10 -3.07
N GLN A 455 16.51 24.44 -2.74
CA GLN A 455 16.90 24.91 -1.41
C GLN A 455 16.19 26.22 -1.03
N SER A 456 16.12 27.21 -1.93
CA SER A 456 15.35 28.44 -1.71
C SER A 456 13.87 28.16 -1.45
N ARG A 457 13.27 27.21 -2.18
CA ARG A 457 11.88 26.80 -1.96
C ARG A 457 11.68 26.22 -0.56
N LEU A 458 12.58 25.35 -0.09
CA LEU A 458 12.53 24.82 1.27
C LEU A 458 12.65 25.93 2.33
N LEU A 459 13.60 26.85 2.17
CA LEU A 459 13.74 27.97 3.12
C LEU A 459 12.52 28.88 3.15
N CYS A 460 11.88 29.10 2.01
CA CYS A 460 10.61 29.82 1.94
C CYS A 460 9.51 29.16 2.78
N PHE A 461 9.43 27.81 2.80
CA PHE A 461 8.48 27.07 3.65
C PHE A 461 8.88 27.13 5.13
N VAL A 462 10.16 26.99 5.44
CA VAL A 462 10.69 27.08 6.82
C VAL A 462 10.41 28.46 7.42
N VAL A 463 10.68 29.53 6.67
CA VAL A 463 10.40 30.92 7.07
C VAL A 463 8.91 31.13 7.35
N THR A 464 8.03 30.61 6.47
CA THR A 464 6.58 30.65 6.70
C THR A 464 6.16 29.86 7.94
N ALA A 465 6.71 28.66 8.12
CA ALA A 465 6.38 27.81 9.27
C ALA A 465 6.79 28.45 10.59
N ILE A 466 8.00 29.04 10.66
CA ILE A 466 8.49 29.83 11.79
C ILE A 466 7.54 30.99 12.09
N ALA A 467 7.06 31.70 11.06
CA ALA A 467 6.16 32.83 11.24
C ALA A 467 4.78 32.43 11.75
N LYS A 468 4.19 31.36 11.19
CA LYS A 468 2.91 30.81 11.65
C LYS A 468 3.00 30.25 13.07
N LEU A 469 4.07 29.50 13.39
CA LEU A 469 4.31 29.01 14.74
C LEU A 469 4.42 30.14 15.77
N ALA A 470 5.14 31.21 15.44
CA ALA A 470 5.27 32.37 16.32
C ALA A 470 3.97 33.17 16.50
N THR A 471 3.08 33.11 15.51
CA THR A 471 1.74 33.70 15.58
C THR A 471 0.82 32.86 16.47
N CYS A 472 0.93 31.53 16.40
CA CYS A 472 0.16 30.60 17.24
C CYS A 472 0.69 30.54 18.69
N HIS A 473 2.02 30.55 18.86
CA HIS A 473 2.71 30.43 20.15
C HIS A 473 3.53 31.70 20.41
N HIS A 474 2.92 32.69 21.04
CA HIS A 474 3.52 34.02 21.26
C HIS A 474 4.87 34.01 22.00
N GLU A 475 5.17 32.99 22.80
CA GLU A 475 6.48 32.82 23.47
C GLU A 475 7.65 32.68 22.47
N LEU A 476 7.39 32.19 21.25
CA LEU A 476 8.39 32.01 20.21
C LEU A 476 8.63 33.31 19.41
N LEU A 477 7.77 34.31 19.55
CA LEU A 477 7.78 35.53 18.74
C LEU A 477 9.11 36.31 18.78
N PRO A 478 9.74 36.55 19.95
CA PRO A 478 11.04 37.25 19.99
C PRO A 478 12.12 36.48 19.23
N ARG A 479 12.13 35.14 19.37
CA ARG A 479 13.10 34.27 18.70
C ARG A 479 12.88 34.27 17.20
N ALA A 480 11.62 34.12 16.75
CA ALA A 480 11.24 34.18 15.34
C ALA A 480 11.67 35.49 14.67
N ARG A 481 11.45 36.63 15.32
CA ARG A 481 11.94 37.94 14.81
C ARG A 481 13.44 37.95 14.59
N VAL A 482 14.22 37.39 15.53
CA VAL A 482 15.68 37.32 15.40
C VAL A 482 16.08 36.41 14.24
N SER A 483 15.47 35.23 14.11
CA SER A 483 15.77 34.27 13.02
C SER A 483 15.44 34.89 11.66
N LEU A 484 14.25 35.49 11.50
CA LEU A 484 13.83 36.14 10.26
C LEU A 484 14.68 37.38 9.94
N ALA A 485 15.05 38.20 10.93
CA ALA A 485 15.91 39.36 10.72
C ALA A 485 17.33 38.96 10.30
N LYS A 486 17.83 37.79 10.70
CA LYS A 486 19.10 37.26 10.19
C LYS A 486 18.98 36.85 8.73
N VAL A 487 17.88 36.22 8.33
CA VAL A 487 17.60 35.86 6.92
C VAL A 487 17.51 37.11 6.06
N ALA A 488 16.68 38.09 6.47
CA ALA A 488 16.48 39.34 5.74
C ALA A 488 17.77 40.13 5.52
N ARG A 489 18.72 40.06 6.47
CA ARG A 489 20.03 40.74 6.40
C ARG A 489 21.12 39.90 5.74
N SER A 490 20.86 38.62 5.46
CA SER A 490 21.83 37.76 4.80
C SER A 490 21.95 38.14 3.32
N ARG A 491 23.16 38.46 2.88
CA ARG A 491 23.46 38.79 1.47
C ARG A 491 23.49 37.57 0.54
N ILE A 492 23.38 36.38 1.12
CA ILE A 492 23.66 35.10 0.44
C ILE A 492 22.36 34.30 0.19
N SER A 493 21.26 34.73 0.79
CA SER A 493 19.94 34.15 0.54
C SER A 493 19.36 34.67 -0.78
N ASP A 494 18.64 33.78 -1.48
CA ASP A 494 17.83 34.11 -2.63
C ASP A 494 16.86 35.26 -2.31
N LYS A 495 16.69 36.20 -3.25
CA LYS A 495 15.80 37.36 -3.11
C LYS A 495 14.39 36.96 -2.67
N ARG A 496 13.89 35.80 -3.12
CA ARG A 496 12.56 35.28 -2.73
C ARG A 496 12.47 35.00 -1.23
N VAL A 497 13.52 34.40 -0.66
CA VAL A 497 13.60 34.06 0.76
C VAL A 497 13.75 35.33 1.61
N CYS A 498 14.60 36.26 1.16
CA CYS A 498 14.79 37.55 1.84
C CYS A 498 13.50 38.38 1.86
N SER A 499 12.82 38.51 0.70
CA SER A 499 11.56 39.25 0.60
C SER A 499 10.54 38.70 1.57
N ARG A 500 10.32 37.38 1.55
CA ARG A 500 9.37 36.71 2.43
C ARG A 500 9.69 36.91 3.91
N ALA A 501 10.97 36.86 4.28
CA ALA A 501 11.38 37.15 5.66
C ALA A 501 11.11 38.61 6.06
N CYS A 502 11.35 39.57 5.18
CA CYS A 502 11.00 40.98 5.40
C CYS A 502 9.48 41.17 5.56
N ASP A 503 8.67 40.53 4.71
CA ASP A 503 7.21 40.62 4.75
C ASP A 503 6.66 40.12 6.10
N PHE A 504 7.16 38.98 6.59
CA PHE A 504 6.76 38.45 7.89
C PHE A 504 7.27 39.28 9.08
N LEU A 505 8.48 39.88 8.99
CA LEU A 505 8.93 40.82 10.02
C LEU A 505 8.02 42.05 10.11
N GLY A 506 7.58 42.56 8.96
CA GLY A 506 6.60 43.63 8.88
C GLY A 506 5.27 43.23 9.51
N LEU A 507 4.74 42.07 9.12
CA LEU A 507 3.47 41.55 9.62
C LEU A 507 3.47 41.29 11.13
N MET A 508 4.57 40.77 11.67
CA MET A 508 4.72 40.53 13.11
C MET A 508 4.76 41.81 13.97
N ASN A 509 4.90 43.00 13.37
CA ASN A 509 4.74 44.28 14.11
C ASN A 509 3.27 44.55 14.47
N GLU A 510 2.33 43.96 13.74
CA GLU A 510 0.89 44.15 13.92
C GLU A 510 0.22 42.81 14.26
N PRO A 511 0.17 42.41 15.55
CA PRO A 511 -0.22 41.07 15.96
C PRO A 511 -1.65 40.68 15.56
N ALA A 512 -2.57 41.65 15.49
CA ALA A 512 -3.95 41.40 15.05
C ALA A 512 -4.02 41.00 13.56
N ILE A 513 -3.26 41.68 12.71
CA ILE A 513 -3.19 41.37 11.28
C ILE A 513 -2.42 40.06 11.08
N SER A 514 -1.33 39.86 11.83
CA SER A 514 -0.58 38.60 11.82
C SER A 514 -1.46 37.40 12.16
N LEU A 515 -2.30 37.49 13.20
CA LEU A 515 -3.22 36.42 13.57
C LEU A 515 -4.30 36.19 12.50
N SER A 516 -4.78 37.24 11.86
CA SER A 516 -5.78 37.11 10.77
C SER A 516 -5.22 36.47 9.51
N VAL A 517 -3.92 36.65 9.22
CA VAL A 517 -3.27 36.16 8.00
C VAL A 517 -2.55 34.82 8.20
N LEU A 518 -1.93 34.62 9.37
CA LEU A 518 -1.08 33.47 9.69
C LEU A 518 -1.64 32.57 10.80
N GLY A 519 -2.77 32.94 11.41
CA GLY A 519 -3.39 32.15 12.48
C GLY A 519 -3.98 30.83 11.97
N PRO A 520 -4.18 29.85 12.88
CA PRO A 520 -4.72 28.55 12.53
C PRO A 520 -6.17 28.65 12.02
N PRO A 521 -6.58 27.78 11.07
CA PRO A 521 -7.90 27.83 10.45
C PRO A 521 -9.06 27.44 11.38
N SER A 522 -8.80 26.74 12.49
CA SER A 522 -9.84 26.20 13.40
C SER A 522 -9.66 26.65 14.86
N GLY A 523 -10.66 27.39 15.38
CA GLY A 523 -11.10 27.27 16.78
C GLY A 523 -10.68 28.35 17.79
N GLY A 524 -9.81 29.30 17.46
CA GLY A 524 -9.61 30.48 18.31
C GLY A 524 -10.70 31.50 18.06
N VAL A 525 -11.41 31.95 19.10
CA VAL A 525 -12.41 33.03 19.07
C VAL A 525 -11.92 34.14 18.14
N LYS A 526 -12.51 34.22 16.92
CA LYS A 526 -12.50 35.46 16.13
C LYS A 526 -13.32 36.45 16.94
N GLY A 527 -12.67 37.06 17.95
CA GLY A 527 -13.30 38.08 18.78
C GLY A 527 -13.84 39.16 17.86
N PRO A 528 -15.07 39.67 18.08
CA PRO A 528 -15.61 40.74 17.26
C PRO A 528 -14.78 41.99 17.55
N GLY A 529 -13.81 42.23 16.69
CA GLY A 529 -12.82 43.29 16.76
C GLY A 529 -12.23 43.44 15.38
N ILE A 530 -13.08 43.94 14.48
CA ILE A 530 -12.83 44.38 13.11
C ILE A 530 -11.35 44.73 12.94
N VAL A 531 -10.58 43.89 12.22
CA VAL A 531 -9.34 44.37 11.62
C VAL A 531 -9.76 45.57 10.77
N ASN A 532 -9.39 46.78 11.21
CA ASN A 532 -9.70 47.98 10.47
C ASN A 532 -8.76 48.02 9.25
N TRP A 533 -9.15 47.30 8.20
CA TRP A 533 -8.38 47.16 6.96
C TRP A 533 -8.05 48.51 6.31
N ASN A 534 -8.76 49.58 6.70
CA ASN A 534 -8.48 50.96 6.31
C ASN A 534 -7.13 51.49 6.85
N GLU A 535 -6.61 50.96 7.96
CA GLU A 535 -5.26 51.29 8.46
C GLU A 535 -4.15 50.40 7.84
N GLY A 536 -4.51 49.19 7.41
CA GLY A 536 -3.57 48.22 6.82
C GLY A 536 -2.91 48.73 5.53
N GLY A 537 -3.67 49.45 4.70
CA GLY A 537 -3.16 50.02 3.44
C GLY A 537 -2.08 51.10 3.60
N SER A 538 -2.02 51.79 4.74
CA SER A 538 -1.02 52.85 4.99
C SER A 538 0.27 52.33 5.65
N LYS A 539 0.22 51.15 6.29
CA LYS A 539 1.34 50.58 7.05
C LYS A 539 1.97 49.35 6.37
N MET A 540 1.31 48.75 5.39
CA MET A 540 1.84 47.65 4.57
C MET A 540 2.78 48.18 3.47
N ILE A 541 4.06 48.40 3.80
CA ILE A 541 5.14 48.56 2.79
C ILE A 541 5.73 47.17 2.43
N ALA A 542 4.90 46.15 2.41
CA ALA A 542 5.23 44.83 1.93
C ALA A 542 4.18 44.47 0.89
N ASN A 543 4.59 44.25 -0.34
CA ASN A 543 3.76 43.72 -1.41
C ASN A 543 3.30 42.31 -1.00
N ILE A 544 2.29 42.20 -0.15
CA ILE A 544 1.52 40.97 0.00
C ILE A 544 0.62 40.92 -1.24
N PRO A 545 0.85 39.98 -2.17
CA PRO A 545 -0.01 39.91 -3.34
C PRO A 545 -1.42 39.53 -2.90
N PHE A 546 -2.39 40.33 -3.34
CA PHE A 546 -3.81 40.17 -3.03
C PHE A 546 -4.44 38.84 -3.51
N TYR A 547 -3.70 37.96 -4.20
CA TYR A 547 -4.20 36.62 -4.57
C TYR A 547 -4.35 35.67 -3.38
N ILE A 548 -3.84 36.02 -2.19
CA ILE A 548 -4.02 35.22 -0.96
C ILE A 548 -5.36 35.52 -0.26
N LEU A 549 -6.04 36.63 -0.58
CA LEU A 549 -7.13 37.15 0.27
C LEU A 549 -8.46 37.49 -0.42
N ASN A 550 -8.72 37.15 -1.69
CA ASN A 550 -10.11 37.18 -2.17
C ASN A 550 -10.48 36.19 -3.28
N GLU A 551 -11.56 35.46 -3.01
CA GLU A 551 -12.54 34.84 -3.91
C GLU A 551 -12.03 33.91 -5.04
N GLN A 552 -11.86 32.63 -4.69
CA GLN A 552 -12.44 31.56 -5.52
C GLN A 552 -13.06 30.50 -4.61
N GLU A 553 -14.34 30.19 -4.81
CA GLU A 553 -14.99 29.01 -4.23
C GLU A 553 -14.22 27.76 -4.68
N GLY A 554 -13.57 27.08 -3.73
CA GLY A 554 -12.82 25.84 -3.99
C GLY A 554 -12.00 25.39 -2.77
N PRO A 555 -11.70 24.08 -2.64
CA PRO A 555 -10.86 23.55 -1.56
C PRO A 555 -9.44 24.18 -1.60
N PRO A 556 -8.71 24.20 -0.47
CA PRO A 556 -7.71 25.21 -0.17
C PRO A 556 -6.56 25.22 -1.19
N PHE A 557 -6.36 26.38 -1.81
CA PHE A 557 -5.38 26.61 -2.85
C PHE A 557 -3.97 26.32 -2.31
N HIS A 558 -3.36 25.28 -2.87
CA HIS A 558 -1.93 25.04 -2.81
C HIS A 558 -1.23 26.22 -3.51
N ASP A 559 -0.43 27.00 -2.78
CA ASP A 559 0.72 27.64 -3.41
C ASP A 559 1.55 26.49 -4.02
N PHE A 560 1.69 26.47 -5.34
CA PHE A 560 2.37 25.47 -6.18
C PHE A 560 1.50 24.31 -6.68
N SER A 561 0.98 24.47 -7.89
CA SER A 561 0.47 23.37 -8.72
C SER A 561 1.65 22.53 -9.24
N PHE A 562 1.51 21.20 -9.20
CA PHE A 562 2.47 20.25 -9.77
C PHE A 562 2.79 20.47 -11.27
N SER A 563 2.01 21.29 -11.97
CA SER A 563 2.28 21.72 -13.34
C SER A 563 3.59 22.49 -13.52
N ASP A 564 4.14 23.08 -12.45
CA ASP A 564 5.42 23.81 -12.49
C ASP A 564 6.65 22.89 -12.60
N ILE A 565 6.46 21.57 -12.52
CA ILE A 565 7.52 20.55 -12.55
C ILE A 565 7.69 19.95 -13.95
N LEU A 566 6.80 20.24 -14.91
CA LEU A 566 6.93 19.78 -16.28
C LEU A 566 7.76 20.78 -17.13
N PRO A 567 8.72 20.33 -17.95
CA PRO A 567 9.22 21.14 -19.04
C PRO A 567 8.04 21.36 -20.00
N GLY A 568 7.61 22.61 -20.14
CA GLY A 568 6.42 22.97 -20.93
C GLY A 568 6.46 22.33 -22.31
N GLN A 569 5.45 21.52 -22.62
CA GLN A 569 5.14 21.19 -24.00
C GLN A 569 4.75 22.51 -24.68
N SER A 570 5.60 22.97 -25.58
CA SER A 570 5.26 24.01 -26.53
C SER A 570 4.05 23.54 -27.34
N ALA A 571 2.87 24.07 -27.03
CA ALA A 571 1.74 24.00 -27.94
C ALA A 571 2.12 24.75 -29.24
N PRO A 572 1.82 24.22 -30.44
CA PRO A 572 2.02 24.94 -31.67
C PRO A 572 0.97 26.08 -31.77
N PRO A 573 1.28 27.17 -32.48
CA PRO A 573 0.34 28.27 -32.64
C PRO A 573 -0.76 27.84 -33.63
N PHE A 574 -2.00 28.08 -33.21
CA PHE A 574 -3.20 28.31 -34.04
C PHE A 574 -3.17 27.81 -35.49
N LEU A 575 -3.86 26.70 -35.74
CA LEU A 575 -5.09 26.63 -36.56
C LEU A 575 -5.79 25.29 -36.38
#